data_AF-A0A7R8CJL5-F1
#
_entry.id   AF-A0A7R8CJL5-F1
#
_cell.length_a   1.000
_cell.length_b   1.000
_cell.length_c   1.000
_cell.angle_alpha   90.00
_cell.angle_beta   90.00
_cell.angle_gamma   90.00
#
_symmetry.space_group_name_H-M   'P 1'
#
loop_
_entity.id
_entity.type
_entity.pdbx_description
1 polymer ?
#
loop_
_entity_poly.entity_id
_entity_poly.type
_entity_poly.pdbx_seq_one_letter_code
_entity_poly.pdbx_strand_id
1 'polypeptide(L)'
;MIGFLGTEVRRMIINRINTAGMFGISADTTPDLSCYDQITVLARYVKDMTPYERLLALKHVKSKTWEDIYYFSNIEQPTGINNIVSQSYDFAASMSGQYNINCKN
;
A
#
# COMPACT_ATOMS: atom_id res chain seq x y z
N MET A 1 -6.97 -0.25 23.61
CA MET A 1 -7.39 -1.62 23.25
C MET A 1 -7.41 -1.85 21.74
N ILE A 2 -8.13 -1.03 20.94
CA ILE A 2 -8.22 -1.22 19.48
C ILE A 2 -6.88 -1.03 18.74
N GLY A 3 -6.05 -0.06 19.16
CA GLY A 3 -4.74 0.18 18.54
C GLY A 3 -3.75 -0.98 18.72
N PHE A 4 -3.76 -1.63 19.90
CA PHE A 4 -2.90 -2.77 20.19
C PHE A 4 -3.24 -3.98 19.30
N LEU A 5 -4.53 -4.26 19.12
CA LEU A 5 -4.99 -5.31 18.22
C LEU A 5 -4.57 -5.03 16.77
N GLY A 6 -4.68 -3.77 16.32
CA GLY A 6 -4.23 -3.37 14.99
C GLY A 6 -2.73 -3.59 14.78
N THR A 7 -1.91 -3.23 15.77
CA THR A 7 -0.45 -3.47 15.72
C THR A 7 -0.13 -4.95 15.65
N GLU A 8 -0.82 -5.79 16.43
CA GLU A 8 -0.55 -7.22 16.47
C GLU A 8 -0.99 -7.93 15.18
N VAL A 9 -2.15 -7.58 14.63
CA VAL A 9 -2.61 -8.07 13.33
C VAL A 9 -1.62 -7.69 12.23
N ARG A 10 -1.14 -6.44 12.25
CA ARG A 10 -0.12 -5.97 11.30
C ARG A 10 1.17 -6.80 11.42
N ARG A 11 1.66 -7.04 12.63
CA ARG A 11 2.84 -7.88 12.90
C ARG A 11 2.66 -9.31 12.36
N MET A 12 1.49 -9.90 12.54
CA MET A 12 1.16 -11.23 12.01
C MET A 12 1.16 -11.27 10.48
N ILE A 13 0.60 -10.24 9.83
CA ILE A 13 0.58 -10.13 8.37
C ILE A 13 2.00 -10.06 7.82
N ILE A 14 2.83 -9.19 8.39
CA ILE A 14 4.25 -9.03 8.02
C ILE A 14 5.00 -10.37 8.13
N ASN A 15 4.84 -11.07 9.26
CA ASN A 15 5.54 -12.35 9.45
C ASN A 15 5.12 -13.40 8.40
N ARG A 16 3.84 -13.42 8.02
CA ARG A 16 3.34 -14.33 6.98
C ARG A 16 3.91 -14.00 5.60
N ILE A 17 4.03 -12.72 5.26
CA ILE A 17 4.63 -12.26 4.01
C ILE A 17 6.11 -12.66 3.97
N ASN A 18 6.86 -12.40 5.05
CA ASN A 18 8.27 -12.80 5.16
C ASN A 18 8.46 -14.32 5.02
N THR A 19 7.57 -15.11 5.62
CA THR A 19 7.60 -16.58 5.52
C THR A 19 7.31 -17.07 4.09
N ALA A 20 6.45 -16.36 3.34
CA ALA A 20 6.14 -16.72 1.95
C ALA A 20 7.32 -16.48 1.00
N GLY A 21 8.29 -15.66 1.38
CA GLY A 21 9.54 -15.44 0.66
C GLY A 21 9.41 -14.58 -0.59
N MET A 22 8.26 -14.54 -1.27
CA MET A 22 7.98 -13.65 -2.40
C MET A 22 6.57 -13.06 -2.28
N PHE A 23 6.45 -11.78 -2.61
CA PHE A 23 5.15 -11.10 -2.59
C PHE A 23 5.11 -9.95 -3.59
N GLY A 24 3.91 -9.60 -4.01
CA GLY A 24 3.61 -8.43 -4.81
C GLY A 24 2.87 -7.38 -3.99
N ILE A 25 3.03 -6.12 -4.37
CA ILE A 25 2.29 -5.00 -3.80
C ILE A 25 1.33 -4.44 -4.84
N SER A 26 0.12 -4.13 -4.40
CA SER A 26 -0.88 -3.43 -5.18
C SER A 26 -1.38 -2.22 -4.42
N ALA A 27 -1.42 -1.07 -5.06
CA ALA A 27 -2.10 0.09 -4.53
C ALA A 27 -3.21 0.56 -5.46
N ASP A 28 -4.31 0.95 -4.84
CA ASP A 28 -5.51 1.42 -5.52
C ASP A 28 -5.98 2.73 -4.88
N THR A 29 -6.36 3.70 -5.71
CA THR A 29 -6.89 5.01 -5.35
C THR A 29 -8.38 5.05 -5.65
N THR A 30 -9.20 5.11 -4.61
CA THR A 30 -10.64 5.30 -4.75
C THR A 30 -10.96 6.77 -4.49
N PRO A 31 -11.42 7.55 -5.50
CA PRO A 31 -11.86 8.91 -5.27
C PRO A 31 -13.13 8.90 -4.42
N ASP A 32 -13.09 9.56 -3.26
CA ASP A 32 -14.29 9.78 -2.44
C ASP A 32 -15.08 10.98 -2.98
N LEU A 33 -16.39 10.99 -2.72
CA LEU A 33 -17.33 12.05 -3.09
C LEU A 33 -16.96 13.43 -2.51
N SER A 34 -15.98 13.48 -1.60
CA SER A 34 -15.54 14.65 -0.85
C SER A 34 -14.26 15.34 -1.38
N CYS A 35 -13.75 14.99 -2.58
CA CYS A 35 -12.42 15.41 -3.13
C CYS A 35 -11.22 14.91 -2.31
N TYR A 36 -11.41 13.88 -1.48
CA TYR A 36 -10.31 13.14 -0.84
C TYR A 36 -10.13 11.84 -1.61
N ASP A 37 -8.91 11.53 -2.01
CA ASP A 37 -8.62 10.20 -2.54
C ASP A 37 -8.32 9.27 -1.36
N GLN A 38 -8.88 8.07 -1.39
CA GLN A 38 -8.50 7.01 -0.46
C GLN A 38 -7.51 6.08 -1.15
N ILE A 39 -6.34 5.92 -0.53
CA ILE A 39 -5.32 4.99 -0.98
C ILE A 39 -5.40 3.71 -0.17
N THR A 40 -5.54 2.59 -0.87
CA THR A 40 -5.51 1.23 -0.33
C THR A 40 -4.23 0.55 -0.76
N VAL A 41 -3.52 -0.09 0.17
CA VAL A 41 -2.30 -0.86 -0.12
C VAL A 41 -2.48 -2.32 0.29
N LEU A 42 -2.33 -3.21 -0.68
CA LEU A 42 -2.47 -4.65 -0.52
C LEU A 42 -1.13 -5.34 -0.78
N ALA A 43 -0.82 -6.35 0.03
CA ALA A 43 0.21 -7.33 -0.28
C ALA A 43 -0.44 -8.64 -0.74
N ARG A 44 0.05 -9.17 -1.86
CA ARG A 44 -0.33 -10.47 -2.41
C ARG A 44 0.85 -11.43 -2.33
N TYR A 45 0.67 -12.59 -1.70
CA TYR A 45 1.72 -13.61 -1.61
C TYR A 45 1.12 -15.01 -1.73
N VAL A 46 1.96 -16.01 -2.02
CA VAL A 46 1.54 -17.41 -2.08
C VAL A 46 2.19 -18.16 -0.92
N LYS A 47 1.39 -18.92 -0.19
CA LYS A 47 1.88 -19.83 0.84
C LYS A 47 1.12 -21.15 0.72
N ASP A 48 1.84 -22.26 0.75
CA ASP A 48 1.26 -23.62 0.67
C ASP A 48 0.30 -23.76 -0.53
N MET A 49 0.76 -23.34 -1.71
CA MET A 49 0.00 -23.31 -2.97
C MET A 49 -1.29 -22.47 -2.95
N THR A 50 -1.48 -21.65 -1.92
CA THR A 50 -2.68 -20.83 -1.74
C THR A 50 -2.33 -19.33 -1.85
N PRO A 51 -3.01 -18.56 -2.71
CA PRO A 51 -2.84 -17.12 -2.79
C PRO A 51 -3.51 -16.41 -1.61
N TYR A 52 -2.83 -15.40 -1.07
CA TYR A 52 -3.33 -14.57 0.02
C TYR A 52 -3.20 -13.10 -0.34
N GLU A 53 -4.23 -12.32 0.01
CA GLU A 53 -4.21 -10.86 -0.07
C GLU A 53 -4.44 -10.25 1.31
N ARG A 54 -3.62 -9.26 1.68
CA ARG A 54 -3.67 -8.61 2.99
C ARG A 54 -3.55 -7.10 2.85
N LEU A 55 -4.47 -6.39 3.50
CA LEU A 55 -4.43 -4.95 3.63
C LEU A 55 -3.27 -4.54 4.56
N LEU A 56 -2.34 -3.74 4.03
CA LEU A 56 -1.21 -3.20 4.77
C LEU A 56 -1.49 -1.79 5.28
N ALA A 57 -2.19 -0.99 4.48
CA ALA A 57 -2.50 0.38 4.80
C ALA A 57 -3.77 0.84 4.08
N LEU A 58 -4.51 1.72 4.76
CA LEU A 58 -5.59 2.50 4.20
C LEU A 58 -5.36 3.94 4.66
N LYS A 59 -5.22 4.88 3.71
CA LYS A 59 -4.89 6.28 4.02
C LYS A 59 -5.78 7.21 3.20
N HIS A 60 -6.28 8.25 3.86
CA HIS A 60 -6.93 9.35 3.17
C HIS A 60 -5.86 10.35 2.75
N VAL A 61 -5.87 10.74 1.47
CA VAL A 61 -4.97 11.76 0.93
C VAL A 61 -5.80 12.90 0.35
N LYS A 62 -5.39 14.14 0.65
CA LYS A 62 -6.04 15.36 0.14
C LYS A 62 -5.53 15.76 -1.25
N SER A 63 -4.34 15.29 -1.63
CA SER A 63 -3.71 15.57 -2.92
C SER A 63 -2.75 14.43 -3.28
N LYS A 64 -2.65 14.12 -4.57
CA LYS A 64 -1.71 13.12 -5.13
C LYS A 64 -0.28 13.69 -5.17
N THR A 65 0.23 14.11 -4.02
CA THR A 65 1.53 14.77 -3.89
C THR A 65 2.67 13.75 -3.82
N TRP A 66 3.87 14.17 -4.20
CA TRP A 66 5.12 13.39 -4.15
C TRP A 66 5.42 12.73 -2.80
N GLU A 67 4.91 13.28 -1.70
CA GLU A 67 5.06 12.75 -0.34
C GLU A 67 4.31 11.42 -0.15
N ASP A 68 3.19 11.22 -0.85
CA ASP A 68 2.45 9.95 -0.81
C ASP A 68 3.16 8.88 -1.65
N ILE A 69 3.83 9.28 -2.73
CA ILE A 69 4.73 8.41 -3.52
C ILE A 69 5.95 8.00 -2.69
N TYR A 70 6.51 8.93 -1.91
CA TYR A 70 7.58 8.62 -0.96
C TYR A 70 7.12 7.64 0.13
N TYR A 71 5.87 7.73 0.57
CA TYR A 71 5.27 6.75 1.48
C TYR A 71 5.20 5.34 0.85
N PHE A 72 4.89 5.24 -0.45
CA PHE A 72 4.94 3.96 -1.18
C PHE A 72 6.34 3.42 -1.38
N SER A 73 7.32 4.25 -1.75
CA SER A 73 8.73 3.81 -1.79
C SER A 73 9.23 3.37 -0.42
N ASN A 74 8.66 3.93 0.65
CA ASN A 74 8.93 3.53 2.03
C ASN A 74 8.06 2.39 2.54
N ILE A 75 7.16 1.82 1.73
CA ILE A 75 6.53 0.52 2.01
C ILE A 75 7.52 -0.63 1.79
N GLU A 76 8.65 -0.39 1.12
CA GLU A 76 9.81 -1.29 1.21
C GLU A 76 10.46 -1.27 2.61
N GLN A 77 10.37 -0.14 3.32
CA GLN A 77 11.05 0.06 4.61
C GLN A 77 10.36 -0.49 5.87
N PRO A 78 9.05 -0.75 5.98
CA PRO A 78 8.50 -1.33 7.18
C PRO A 78 8.68 -2.84 7.03
N THR A 79 9.77 -3.38 7.60
CA THR A 79 9.87 -4.74 8.18
C THR A 79 10.82 -5.78 7.55
N GLY A 80 11.84 -5.36 6.80
CA GLY A 80 12.85 -6.32 6.30
C GLY A 80 12.30 -7.29 5.26
N ILE A 81 11.32 -6.83 4.48
CA ILE A 81 10.70 -7.62 3.42
C ILE A 81 11.54 -7.45 2.14
N ASN A 82 12.53 -8.32 1.94
CA ASN A 82 13.56 -8.13 0.91
C ASN A 82 13.21 -8.65 -0.49
N ASN A 83 11.98 -9.12 -0.74
CA ASN A 83 11.64 -9.88 -1.95
C ASN A 83 10.30 -9.45 -2.59
N ILE A 84 10.16 -8.17 -2.90
CA ILE A 84 9.05 -7.68 -3.74
C ILE A 84 9.31 -8.14 -5.18
N VAL A 85 8.44 -9.00 -5.71
CA VAL A 85 8.56 -9.51 -7.09
C VAL A 85 7.67 -8.77 -8.08
N SER A 86 6.68 -8.02 -7.59
CA SER A 86 5.79 -7.23 -8.43
C SER A 86 5.22 -6.02 -7.69
N GLN A 87 5.03 -4.94 -8.41
CA GLN A 87 4.38 -3.73 -7.91
C GLN A 87 3.36 -3.27 -8.95
N SER A 88 2.14 -2.95 -8.51
CA SER A 88 1.04 -2.54 -9.37
C SER A 88 0.32 -1.35 -8.74
N TYR A 89 0.09 -0.31 -9.53
CA TYR A 89 -0.48 0.95 -9.05
C TYR A 89 -1.46 1.46 -10.10
N ASP A 90 -2.67 1.81 -9.68
CA ASP A 90 -3.77 2.29 -10.53
C ASP A 90 -3.56 3.72 -11.07
N PHE A 91 -2.56 4.46 -10.55
CA PHE A 91 -2.27 5.85 -10.90
C PHE A 91 -0.80 6.15 -11.23
N ALA A 92 -0.17 5.31 -12.06
CA ALA A 92 1.25 5.42 -12.46
C ALA A 92 1.68 6.79 -13.04
N ALA A 93 0.76 7.58 -13.61
CA ALA A 93 1.05 8.91 -14.17
C ALA A 93 1.37 9.99 -13.13
N SER A 94 0.87 9.87 -11.90
CA SER A 94 1.25 10.77 -10.80
C SER A 94 2.61 10.38 -10.21
N MET A 95 2.98 9.11 -10.29
CA MET A 95 4.23 8.56 -9.75
C MET A 95 5.48 8.86 -10.60
N SER A 96 5.30 9.22 -11.87
CA SER A 96 6.37 9.80 -12.71
C SER A 96 6.58 11.29 -12.48
N GLY A 97 5.72 11.93 -11.67
CA GLY A 97 5.78 13.35 -11.40
C GLY A 97 5.12 14.30 -12.36
N GLN A 98 4.48 13.76 -13.38
CA GLN A 98 4.07 14.56 -14.51
C GLN A 98 2.71 15.23 -14.29
N TYR A 99 2.00 14.93 -13.20
CA TYR A 99 0.69 15.51 -12.90
C TYR A 99 0.54 15.98 -11.46
N ASN A 100 0.44 17.31 -11.29
CA ASN A 100 0.03 17.98 -10.07
C ASN A 100 -1.46 18.32 -10.21
N ILE A 101 -2.33 17.38 -9.87
CA ILE A 101 -3.79 17.57 -9.98
C ILE A 101 -4.26 18.23 -8.68
N ASN A 102 -4.29 19.56 -8.66
CA ASN A 102 -4.98 20.31 -7.61
C ASN A 102 -6.49 20.23 -7.87
N CYS A 103 -7.29 19.78 -6.89
CA CYS A 103 -8.74 20.05 -6.88
C CYS A 103 -8.89 21.58 -6.94
N LYS A 104 -9.37 22.13 -8.06
CA LYS A 104 -9.81 23.53 -8.09
C LYS A 104 -11.11 23.62 -7.30
N ASN A 105 -11.11 24.49 -6.29
CA ASN A 105 -12.32 24.93 -5.58
C ASN A 105 -13.40 25.38 -6.55
#